data_AF-A0A0N1BCZ5-F1
#
_entry.id   AF-A0A0N1BCZ5-F1
#
_cell.length_a   1.000
_cell.length_b   1.000
_cell.length_c   1.000
_cell.angle_alpha   90.00
_cell.angle_beta   90.00
_cell.angle_gamma   90.00
#
_symmetry.space_group_name_H-M   'P 1'
#
loop_
_entity.id
_entity.type
_entity.pdbx_description
1 polymer ?
#
loop_
_entity_poly.entity_id
_entity_poly.type
_entity_poly.pdbx_seq_one_letter_code
_entity_poly.pdbx_strand_id
1 'polypeptide(L)'
;RAGRLRRAFVGSLGDRRAALAEIWESDGAGDRYGALIESALAAGRLPPSAGSIGIAPDLVAACLAAGDVTAARRWWPVAARADAATRTKVWGLLAVGDDRLVVTPEGFADWRSGSGADTRRARLLLAGLAGLGVANGAGWDDLRRELLPRGATSWTRAIDIAAAGGRSGEVALLAATGLQGDWRAVPPLHLYHIIAALTRVGRSDEARLLAAEALTRG
;
A
#
# COMPACT_ATOMS: atom_id res chain seq x y z
N ARG A 1 -22.39 -11.17 6.62
CA ARG A 1 -21.45 -10.53 5.66
C ARG A 1 -22.05 -10.40 4.25
N ALA A 2 -22.57 -11.46 3.63
CA ALA A 2 -23.13 -11.44 2.26
C ALA A 2 -24.17 -10.34 1.97
N GLY A 3 -25.11 -10.08 2.90
CA GLY A 3 -26.10 -9.00 2.74
C GLY A 3 -25.48 -7.59 2.64
N ARG A 4 -24.41 -7.33 3.40
CA ARG A 4 -23.68 -6.05 3.33
C ARG A 4 -22.96 -5.89 1.99
N LEU A 5 -22.30 -6.94 1.50
CA LEU A 5 -21.66 -6.93 0.18
C LEU A 5 -22.68 -6.65 -0.93
N ARG A 6 -23.85 -7.30 -0.89
CA ARG A 6 -24.93 -7.01 -1.86
C ARG A 6 -25.32 -5.53 -1.82
N ARG A 7 -25.53 -4.95 -0.64
CA ARG A 7 -25.84 -3.51 -0.51
C ARG A 7 -24.72 -2.61 -1.06
N ALA A 8 -23.45 -2.96 -0.83
CA ALA A 8 -22.30 -2.25 -1.39
C ALA A 8 -22.28 -2.24 -2.93
N PHE A 9 -22.89 -3.24 -3.58
CA PHE A 9 -22.99 -3.33 -5.03
C PHE A 9 -24.21 -2.62 -5.63
N VAL A 10 -25.40 -2.85 -5.08
CA VAL A 10 -26.67 -2.48 -5.76
C VAL A 10 -27.47 -1.38 -5.07
N GLY A 11 -27.04 -0.93 -3.88
CA GLY A 11 -27.72 0.14 -3.15
C GLY A 11 -27.62 1.51 -3.81
N SER A 12 -28.30 2.51 -3.23
CA SER A 12 -28.04 3.92 -3.58
C SER A 12 -26.59 4.29 -3.28
N LEU A 13 -26.07 5.41 -3.82
CA LEU A 13 -24.70 5.84 -3.53
C LEU A 13 -24.43 5.93 -2.02
N GLY A 14 -25.40 6.46 -1.25
CA GLY A 14 -25.34 6.55 0.20
C GLY A 14 -25.26 5.18 0.86
N ASP A 15 -26.15 4.26 0.47
CA ASP A 15 -26.18 2.90 1.02
C ASP A 15 -24.92 2.11 0.69
N ARG A 16 -24.37 2.30 -0.51
CA ARG A 16 -23.14 1.63 -0.95
C ARG A 16 -21.97 2.07 -0.08
N ARG A 17 -21.84 3.39 0.13
CA ARG A 17 -20.81 3.97 1.01
C ARG A 17 -20.95 3.47 2.44
N ALA A 18 -22.16 3.50 3.00
CA ALA A 18 -22.43 3.02 4.35
C ALA A 18 -22.13 1.52 4.50
N ALA A 19 -22.57 0.70 3.54
CA ALA A 19 -22.31 -0.73 3.56
C ALA A 19 -20.82 -1.08 3.49
N LEU A 20 -20.02 -0.33 2.71
CA LEU A 20 -18.56 -0.50 2.69
C LEU A 20 -17.91 -0.13 4.03
N ALA A 21 -18.28 1.02 4.60
CA ALA A 21 -17.79 1.43 5.92
C ALA A 21 -18.11 0.36 6.99
N GLU A 22 -19.35 -0.14 7.03
CA GLU A 22 -19.76 -1.23 7.92
C GLU A 22 -18.96 -2.53 7.70
N ILE A 23 -18.54 -2.84 6.46
CA ILE A 23 -17.74 -4.03 6.16
C ILE A 23 -16.33 -3.89 6.74
N TRP A 24 -15.74 -2.71 6.66
CA TRP A 24 -14.37 -2.45 7.12
C TRP A 24 -14.27 -2.16 8.62
N GLU A 25 -15.35 -1.68 9.23
CA GLU A 25 -15.49 -1.50 10.68
C GLU A 25 -15.97 -2.76 11.40
N SER A 26 -16.53 -3.76 10.69
CA SER A 26 -17.03 -4.95 11.37
C SER A 26 -15.90 -5.76 12.01
N ASP A 27 -15.88 -5.78 13.35
CA ASP A 27 -15.04 -6.59 14.24
C ASP A 27 -15.39 -8.09 14.19
N GLY A 28 -15.44 -8.66 12.99
CA GLY A 28 -15.56 -10.11 12.83
C GLY A 28 -14.24 -10.84 13.08
N ALA A 29 -14.30 -12.17 13.17
CA ALA A 29 -13.14 -13.07 13.26
C ALA A 29 -12.18 -13.03 12.05
N GLY A 30 -12.28 -12.03 11.17
CA GLY A 30 -11.48 -11.87 9.96
C GLY A 30 -10.68 -10.57 9.95
N ASP A 31 -9.49 -10.63 9.36
CA ASP A 31 -8.59 -9.50 9.15
C ASP A 31 -9.27 -8.39 8.33
N ARG A 32 -9.18 -7.12 8.78
CA ARG A 32 -9.64 -5.91 8.07
C ARG A 32 -9.16 -5.89 6.62
N TYR A 33 -7.93 -6.34 6.38
CA TYR A 33 -7.41 -6.40 5.01
C TYR A 33 -8.18 -7.38 4.12
N GLY A 34 -8.62 -8.52 4.66
CA GLY A 34 -9.51 -9.43 3.95
C GLY A 34 -10.86 -8.78 3.59
N ALA A 35 -11.37 -7.90 4.44
CA ALA A 35 -12.58 -7.13 4.13
C ALA A 35 -12.38 -6.14 2.98
N LEU A 36 -11.20 -5.52 2.89
CA LEU A 36 -10.84 -4.66 1.75
C LEU A 36 -10.82 -5.48 0.45
N ILE A 37 -10.18 -6.65 0.44
CA ILE A 37 -10.14 -7.54 -0.73
C ILE A 37 -11.56 -7.96 -1.17
N GLU A 38 -12.38 -8.46 -0.24
CA GLU A 38 -13.73 -8.96 -0.55
C GLU A 38 -14.65 -7.87 -1.13
N SER A 39 -14.42 -6.62 -0.75
CA SER A 39 -15.24 -5.47 -1.17
C SER A 39 -14.62 -4.66 -2.31
N ALA A 40 -13.43 -5.00 -2.78
CA ALA A 40 -12.65 -4.20 -3.74
C ALA A 40 -13.42 -3.89 -5.03
N LEU A 41 -14.13 -4.87 -5.60
CA LEU A 41 -14.92 -4.64 -6.80
C LEU A 41 -16.10 -3.68 -6.57
N ALA A 42 -16.71 -3.70 -5.39
CA ALA A 42 -17.76 -2.73 -5.03
C ALA A 42 -17.18 -1.33 -4.80
N ALA A 43 -16.01 -1.25 -4.15
CA ALA A 43 -15.25 -0.03 -3.93
C ALA A 43 -14.83 0.63 -5.25
N GLY A 44 -14.27 -0.12 -6.20
CA GLY A 44 -13.83 0.40 -7.50
C GLY A 44 -14.97 0.94 -8.38
N ARG A 45 -16.21 0.53 -8.11
CA ARG A 45 -17.41 1.04 -8.78
C ARG A 45 -17.98 2.31 -8.16
N LEU A 46 -17.46 2.81 -7.05
CA LEU A 46 -17.93 4.07 -6.47
C LEU A 46 -17.31 5.26 -7.24
N PRO A 47 -18.12 6.20 -7.74
CA PRO A 47 -17.59 7.38 -8.39
C PRO A 47 -16.90 8.30 -7.36
N PRO A 48 -15.69 8.80 -7.65
CA PRO A 48 -15.05 9.82 -6.84
C PRO A 48 -15.95 11.04 -6.68
N SER A 49 -16.19 11.44 -5.43
CA SER A 49 -17.08 12.56 -5.10
C SER A 49 -16.74 13.13 -3.74
N ALA A 50 -17.02 14.42 -3.54
CA ALA A 50 -16.86 15.07 -2.23
C ALA A 50 -17.68 14.37 -1.14
N GLY A 51 -18.87 13.84 -1.49
CA GLY A 51 -19.70 13.09 -0.55
C GLY A 51 -19.03 11.82 -0.02
N SER A 52 -18.12 11.19 -0.77
CA SER A 52 -17.45 9.95 -0.33
C SER A 52 -16.01 10.17 0.16
N ILE A 53 -15.58 11.43 0.29
CA ILE A 53 -14.18 11.74 0.54
C ILE A 53 -13.67 11.19 1.86
N GLY A 54 -14.52 11.16 2.89
CA GLY A 54 -14.16 10.66 4.22
C GLY A 54 -13.78 9.17 4.25
N ILE A 55 -14.23 8.38 3.26
CA ILE A 55 -13.87 6.96 3.14
C ILE A 55 -12.91 6.68 1.97
N ALA A 56 -12.42 7.72 1.29
CA ALA A 56 -11.52 7.58 0.14
C ALA A 56 -10.24 6.79 0.44
N PRO A 57 -9.58 6.93 1.62
CA PRO A 57 -8.41 6.13 1.95
C PRO A 57 -8.67 4.62 1.88
N ASP A 58 -9.80 4.15 2.43
CA ASP A 58 -10.15 2.73 2.42
C ASP A 58 -10.61 2.27 1.03
N LEU A 59 -11.28 3.13 0.24
CA LEU A 59 -11.61 2.83 -1.16
C LEU A 59 -10.36 2.62 -2.00
N VAL A 60 -9.36 3.49 -1.84
CA VAL A 60 -8.06 3.39 -2.51
C VAL A 60 -7.33 2.13 -2.06
N ALA A 61 -7.30 1.85 -0.75
CA ALA A 61 -6.67 0.64 -0.22
C ALA A 61 -7.34 -0.63 -0.76
N ALA A 62 -8.68 -0.68 -0.83
CA ALA A 62 -9.42 -1.82 -1.40
C ALA A 62 -9.13 -2.01 -2.89
N CYS A 63 -9.11 -0.93 -3.68
CA CYS A 63 -8.76 -1.01 -5.10
C CYS A 63 -7.32 -1.53 -5.29
N LEU A 64 -6.36 -0.99 -4.54
CA LEU A 64 -4.97 -1.45 -4.60
C LEU A 64 -4.81 -2.91 -4.14
N ALA A 65 -5.54 -3.34 -3.11
CA ALA A 65 -5.51 -4.74 -2.65
C ALA A 65 -5.98 -5.74 -3.73
N ALA A 66 -6.82 -5.30 -4.67
CA ALA A 66 -7.25 -6.09 -5.82
C ALA A 66 -6.45 -5.80 -7.11
N GLY A 67 -5.41 -4.96 -7.05
CA GLY A 67 -4.62 -4.56 -8.22
C GLY A 67 -5.30 -3.58 -9.17
N ASP A 68 -6.43 -2.99 -8.79
CA ASP A 68 -7.10 -1.97 -9.60
C ASP A 68 -6.51 -0.57 -9.33
N VAL A 69 -5.28 -0.37 -9.81
CA VAL A 69 -4.56 0.91 -9.70
C VAL A 69 -5.30 2.04 -10.41
N THR A 70 -6.03 1.72 -11.49
CA THR A 70 -6.81 2.71 -12.23
C THR A 70 -7.97 3.24 -11.39
N ALA A 71 -8.76 2.36 -10.76
CA ALA A 71 -9.83 2.78 -9.86
C ALA A 71 -9.28 3.53 -8.64
N ALA A 72 -8.15 3.09 -8.08
CA ALA A 72 -7.48 3.79 -6.98
C ALA A 72 -7.10 5.23 -7.38
N ARG A 73 -6.40 5.41 -8.50
CA ARG A 73 -5.91 6.71 -9.00
C ARG A 73 -7.04 7.73 -9.23
N ARG A 74 -8.24 7.27 -9.64
CA ARG A 74 -9.38 8.17 -9.89
C ARG A 74 -9.79 9.00 -8.68
N TRP A 75 -9.43 8.58 -7.46
CA TRP A 75 -9.68 9.35 -6.24
C TRP A 75 -8.73 10.53 -6.04
N TRP A 76 -7.53 10.51 -6.65
CA TRP A 76 -6.52 11.53 -6.41
C TRP A 76 -6.98 12.97 -6.66
N PRO A 77 -7.67 13.31 -7.78
CA PRO A 77 -8.11 14.68 -8.00
C PRO A 77 -9.05 15.23 -6.91
N VAL A 78 -9.87 14.37 -6.29
CA VAL A 78 -10.76 14.78 -5.20
C VAL A 78 -9.99 14.82 -3.87
N ALA A 79 -9.16 13.82 -3.59
CA ALA A 79 -8.36 13.73 -2.36
C ALA A 79 -7.29 14.80 -2.24
N ALA A 80 -6.67 15.23 -3.34
CA ALA A 80 -5.68 16.30 -3.34
C ALA A 80 -6.25 17.65 -2.88
N ARG A 81 -7.58 17.83 -2.95
CA ARG A 81 -8.29 19.04 -2.51
C ARG A 81 -9.01 18.88 -1.17
N ALA A 82 -8.93 17.68 -0.58
CA ALA A 82 -9.51 17.39 0.72
C ALA A 82 -8.66 17.96 1.85
N ASP A 83 -9.11 17.72 3.09
CA ASP A 83 -8.31 18.01 4.27
C ASP A 83 -6.97 17.27 4.27
N ALA A 84 -6.03 17.75 5.08
CA ALA A 84 -4.67 17.22 5.13
C ALA A 84 -4.61 15.73 5.50
N ALA A 85 -5.50 15.25 6.39
CA ALA A 85 -5.48 13.87 6.83
C ALA A 85 -5.94 12.92 5.71
N THR A 86 -7.01 13.27 4.99
CA THR A 86 -7.47 12.49 3.84
C THR A 86 -6.44 12.50 2.70
N ARG A 87 -5.94 13.69 2.35
CA ARG A 87 -4.96 13.89 1.28
C ARG A 87 -3.70 13.05 1.50
N THR A 88 -3.13 13.11 2.71
CA THR A 88 -1.90 12.36 3.03
C THR A 88 -2.13 10.85 3.02
N LYS A 89 -3.23 10.35 3.61
CA LYS A 89 -3.55 8.91 3.58
C LYS A 89 -3.67 8.37 2.15
N VAL A 90 -4.40 9.08 1.28
CA VAL A 90 -4.53 8.70 -0.13
C VAL A 90 -3.20 8.81 -0.87
N TRP A 91 -2.44 9.89 -0.65
CA TRP A 91 -1.12 10.06 -1.27
C TRP A 91 -0.19 8.91 -0.93
N GLY A 92 -0.11 8.50 0.36
CA GLY A 92 0.80 7.44 0.78
C GLY A 92 0.52 6.10 0.08
N LEU A 93 -0.77 5.75 -0.07
CA LEU A 93 -1.19 4.55 -0.79
C LEU A 93 -0.85 4.63 -2.29
N LEU A 94 -1.12 5.76 -2.92
CA LEU A 94 -0.82 5.96 -4.34
C LEU A 94 0.69 6.11 -4.62
N ALA A 95 1.48 6.60 -3.66
CA ALA A 95 2.93 6.77 -3.82
C ALA A 95 3.64 5.43 -4.07
N VAL A 96 3.14 4.35 -3.47
CA VAL A 96 3.62 2.99 -3.73
C VAL A 96 2.81 2.28 -4.82
N GLY A 97 1.51 2.53 -4.88
CA GLY A 97 0.59 1.80 -5.78
C GLY A 97 0.55 2.27 -7.23
N ASP A 98 0.83 3.54 -7.50
CA ASP A 98 0.67 4.18 -8.81
C ASP A 98 2.00 4.71 -9.35
N ASP A 99 2.48 4.12 -10.43
CA ASP A 99 3.76 4.44 -11.07
C ASP A 99 3.79 5.82 -11.75
N ARG A 100 2.64 6.43 -12.02
CA ARG A 100 2.55 7.76 -12.63
C ARG A 100 2.28 8.87 -11.61
N LEU A 101 2.33 8.58 -10.31
CA LEU A 101 2.37 9.62 -9.28
C LEU A 101 3.82 10.05 -9.07
N VAL A 102 4.08 11.35 -9.13
CA VAL A 102 5.40 11.89 -8.81
C VAL A 102 5.58 11.89 -7.29
N VAL A 103 6.65 11.27 -6.82
CA VAL A 103 6.99 11.15 -5.40
C VAL A 103 8.33 11.84 -5.15
N THR A 104 8.38 12.76 -4.19
CA THR A 104 9.58 13.51 -3.82
C THR A 104 9.88 13.38 -2.33
N PRO A 105 11.12 13.66 -1.88
CA PRO A 105 11.46 13.68 -0.45
C PRO A 105 10.56 14.63 0.34
N GLU A 106 10.21 15.79 -0.23
CA GLU A 106 9.32 16.79 0.37
C GLU A 106 7.90 16.22 0.51
N GLY A 107 7.39 15.55 -0.53
CA GLY A 107 6.09 14.88 -0.47
C GLY A 107 6.04 13.79 0.61
N PHE A 108 7.13 13.05 0.80
CA PHE A 108 7.26 12.08 1.90
C PHE A 108 7.29 12.76 3.27
N ALA A 109 8.00 13.89 3.41
CA ALA A 109 8.05 14.67 4.65
C ALA A 109 6.67 15.27 5.01
N ASP A 110 5.97 15.82 4.03
CA ASP A 110 4.60 16.33 4.17
C ASP A 110 3.63 15.22 4.56
N TRP A 111 3.77 14.04 3.94
CA TRP A 111 3.00 12.86 4.32
C TRP A 111 3.29 12.45 5.76
N ARG A 112 4.56 12.37 6.17
CA ARG A 112 4.96 11.93 7.51
C ARG A 112 4.43 12.88 8.58
N SER A 113 4.48 14.19 8.33
CA SER A 113 3.97 15.21 9.26
C SER A 113 2.44 15.27 9.31
N GLY A 114 1.75 15.11 8.18
CA GLY A 114 0.29 15.28 8.10
C GLY A 114 -0.55 14.02 8.27
N SER A 115 0.05 12.82 8.17
CA SER A 115 -0.68 11.54 8.26
C SER A 115 -0.88 11.02 9.68
N GLY A 116 -0.11 11.54 10.65
CA GLY A 116 -0.01 10.94 11.99
C GLY A 116 0.67 9.56 11.99
N ALA A 117 1.40 9.21 10.93
CA ALA A 117 2.12 7.95 10.82
C ALA A 117 3.18 7.83 11.91
N ASP A 118 3.21 6.68 12.57
CA ASP A 118 4.30 6.36 13.48
C ASP A 118 5.60 6.07 12.71
N THR A 119 6.71 5.94 13.45
CA THR A 119 8.03 5.65 12.87
C THR A 119 8.03 4.37 12.04
N ARG A 120 7.24 3.37 12.43
CA ARG A 120 7.19 2.09 11.71
C ARG A 120 6.53 2.28 10.34
N ARG A 121 5.36 2.91 10.28
CA ARG A 121 4.64 3.16 9.04
C ARG A 121 5.44 4.03 8.09
N ALA A 122 6.18 5.02 8.62
CA ALA A 122 7.14 5.80 7.84
C ALA A 122 8.27 4.94 7.24
N ARG A 123 8.83 4.00 8.02
CA ARG A 123 9.81 3.04 7.53
C ARG A 123 9.25 2.11 6.47
N LEU A 124 8.02 1.63 6.62
CA LEU A 124 7.38 0.75 5.64
C LEU A 124 7.16 1.47 4.29
N LEU A 125 6.65 2.71 4.33
CA LEU A 125 6.51 3.51 3.12
C LEU A 125 7.87 3.75 2.45
N LEU A 126 8.88 4.18 3.21
CA LEU A 126 10.21 4.42 2.65
C LEU A 126 10.85 3.14 2.10
N ALA A 127 10.68 1.99 2.77
CA ALA A 127 11.16 0.71 2.29
C ALA A 127 10.52 0.31 0.96
N GLY A 128 9.20 0.50 0.83
CA GLY A 128 8.46 0.29 -0.41
C GLY A 128 8.96 1.19 -1.53
N LEU A 129 9.05 2.51 -1.29
CA LEU A 129 9.52 3.47 -2.28
C LEU A 129 10.97 3.22 -2.72
N ALA A 130 11.85 2.88 -1.78
CA ALA A 130 13.24 2.55 -2.08
C ALA A 130 13.35 1.23 -2.87
N GLY A 131 12.57 0.21 -2.51
CA GLY A 131 12.55 -1.06 -3.22
C GLY A 131 12.00 -0.94 -4.64
N LEU A 132 11.01 -0.06 -4.85
CA LEU A 132 10.47 0.25 -6.19
C LEU A 132 11.44 1.09 -7.04
N GLY A 133 12.55 1.55 -6.47
CA GLY A 133 13.50 2.44 -7.14
C GLY A 133 13.02 3.89 -7.28
N VAL A 134 11.93 4.26 -6.60
CA VAL A 134 11.34 5.61 -6.63
C VAL A 134 12.09 6.58 -5.71
N ALA A 135 12.52 6.10 -4.53
CA ALA A 135 13.25 6.90 -3.55
C ALA A 135 14.77 6.84 -3.78
N ASN A 136 15.26 7.53 -4.81
CA ASN A 136 16.68 7.55 -5.22
C ASN A 136 17.30 8.98 -5.26
N GLY A 137 18.57 9.11 -4.86
CA GLY A 137 19.32 10.38 -4.89
C GLY A 137 19.41 11.09 -3.54
N ALA A 138 20.10 12.23 -3.50
CA ALA A 138 20.62 12.86 -2.27
C ALA A 138 19.59 13.05 -1.15
N GLY A 139 18.40 13.61 -1.45
CA GLY A 139 17.35 13.82 -0.42
C GLY A 139 16.75 12.52 0.13
N TRP A 140 16.74 11.46 -0.68
CA TRP A 140 16.29 10.14 -0.23
C TRP A 140 17.37 9.38 0.53
N ASP A 141 18.64 9.60 0.20
CA ASP A 141 19.76 8.95 0.88
C ASP A 141 19.78 9.29 2.36
N ASP A 142 19.48 10.54 2.73
CA ASP A 142 19.37 10.99 4.11
C ASP A 142 18.23 10.29 4.85
N LEU A 143 17.04 10.26 4.25
CA LEU A 143 15.88 9.56 4.80
C LEU A 143 16.14 8.06 4.99
N ARG A 144 16.81 7.41 4.03
CA ARG A 144 17.17 5.99 4.14
C ARG A 144 18.16 5.76 5.27
N ARG A 145 19.15 6.65 5.46
CA ARG A 145 20.11 6.57 6.57
C ARG A 145 19.44 6.75 7.93
N GLU A 146 18.45 7.64 8.03
CA GLU A 146 17.69 7.90 9.25
C GLU A 146 16.76 6.72 9.59
N LEU A 147 15.98 6.26 8.61
CA LEU A 147 14.81 5.42 8.87
C LEU A 147 15.05 3.94 8.60
N LEU A 148 15.79 3.58 7.54
CA LEU A 148 15.96 2.17 7.20
C LEU A 148 17.14 1.57 7.97
N PRO A 149 16.91 0.53 8.79
CA PRO A 149 18.00 -0.13 9.49
C PRO A 149 18.94 -0.78 8.49
N ARG A 150 20.25 -0.74 8.78
CA ARG A 150 21.28 -1.39 7.98
C ARG A 150 21.50 -2.82 8.48
N GLY A 151 21.80 -3.73 7.56
CA GLY A 151 22.20 -5.09 7.91
C GLY A 151 21.86 -6.07 6.79
N ALA A 152 22.44 -7.26 6.89
CA ALA A 152 22.14 -8.38 6.01
C ALA A 152 21.98 -9.66 6.84
N THR A 153 20.88 -10.35 6.65
CA THR A 153 20.59 -11.69 7.16
C THR A 153 20.98 -12.73 6.11
N SER A 154 20.94 -14.02 6.46
CA SER A 154 21.07 -15.10 5.46
C SER A 154 19.94 -15.02 4.41
N TRP A 155 18.72 -14.71 4.85
CA TRP A 155 17.54 -14.63 3.98
C TRP A 155 17.59 -13.42 3.03
N THR A 156 17.95 -12.22 3.51
CA THR A 156 18.08 -11.03 2.64
C THR A 156 19.17 -11.21 1.58
N ARG A 157 20.30 -11.85 1.94
CA ARG A 157 21.33 -12.24 0.96
C ARG A 157 20.81 -13.24 -0.07
N ALA A 158 20.02 -14.23 0.36
CA ALA A 158 19.47 -15.23 -0.56
C ALA A 158 18.55 -14.59 -1.62
N ILE A 159 17.63 -13.70 -1.20
CA ILE A 159 16.71 -13.05 -2.14
C ILE A 159 17.44 -12.06 -3.06
N ASP A 160 18.47 -11.36 -2.56
CA ASP A 160 19.32 -10.49 -3.39
C ASP A 160 20.09 -11.28 -4.45
N ILE A 161 20.66 -12.44 -4.08
CA ILE A 161 21.36 -13.33 -5.02
C ILE A 161 20.39 -13.91 -6.07
N ALA A 162 19.17 -14.28 -5.66
CA ALA A 162 18.14 -14.75 -6.58
C ALA A 162 17.75 -13.67 -7.59
N ALA A 163 17.52 -12.45 -7.11
CA ALA A 163 17.18 -11.32 -7.97
C ALA A 163 18.34 -10.91 -8.89
N ALA A 164 19.58 -10.93 -8.40
CA ALA A 164 20.77 -10.66 -9.19
C ALA A 164 20.94 -11.66 -10.35
N GLY A 165 20.56 -12.93 -10.14
CA GLY A 165 20.55 -13.97 -11.16
C GLY A 165 19.29 -14.02 -12.03
N GLY A 166 18.34 -13.09 -11.89
CA GLY A 166 17.09 -13.09 -12.67
C GLY A 166 16.15 -14.26 -12.35
N ARG A 167 16.31 -14.93 -11.20
CA ARG A 167 15.57 -16.15 -10.83
C ARG A 167 14.20 -15.82 -10.27
N SER A 168 13.29 -15.36 -11.13
CA SER A 168 11.97 -14.84 -10.75
C SER A 168 11.13 -15.80 -9.88
N GLY A 169 11.15 -17.11 -10.19
CA GLY A 169 10.46 -18.12 -9.38
C GLY A 169 11.03 -18.26 -7.96
N GLU A 170 12.35 -18.21 -7.81
CA GLU A 170 13.02 -18.27 -6.51
C GLU A 170 12.78 -16.99 -5.70
N VAL A 171 12.80 -15.82 -6.34
CA VAL A 171 12.41 -14.55 -5.69
C VAL A 171 10.99 -14.63 -5.15
N ALA A 172 10.03 -15.16 -5.91
CA ALA A 172 8.65 -15.30 -5.45
C ALA A 172 8.53 -16.23 -4.22
N LEU A 173 9.25 -17.35 -4.20
CA LEU A 173 9.28 -18.27 -3.06
C LEU A 173 9.94 -17.64 -1.83
N LEU A 174 11.07 -16.95 -2.01
CA LEU A 174 11.77 -16.26 -0.93
C LEU A 174 10.95 -15.09 -0.37
N ALA A 175 10.25 -14.35 -1.23
CA ALA A 175 9.32 -13.32 -0.81
C ALA A 175 8.15 -13.89 -0.01
N ALA A 176 7.53 -14.97 -0.50
CA ALA A 176 6.44 -15.64 0.20
C ALA A 176 6.88 -16.11 1.60
N THR A 177 8.03 -16.75 1.71
CA THR A 177 8.58 -17.20 3.01
C THR A 177 8.98 -16.04 3.93
N GLY A 178 9.49 -14.93 3.39
CA GLY A 178 9.80 -13.73 4.17
C GLY A 178 8.58 -12.97 4.69
N LEU A 179 7.41 -13.22 4.09
CA LEU A 179 6.12 -12.66 4.48
C LEU A 179 5.25 -13.63 5.28
N GLN A 180 5.75 -14.83 5.58
CA GLN A 180 5.03 -15.78 6.43
C GLN A 180 4.93 -15.21 7.86
N GLY A 181 3.71 -15.19 8.40
CA GLY A 181 3.43 -14.77 9.76
C GLY A 181 2.57 -13.51 9.84
N ASP A 182 2.58 -12.87 11.01
CA ASP A 182 1.88 -11.60 11.20
C ASP A 182 2.61 -10.49 10.42
N TRP A 183 1.88 -9.75 9.58
CA TRP A 183 2.39 -8.57 8.90
C TRP A 183 2.92 -7.51 9.87
N ARG A 184 2.37 -7.45 11.09
CA ARG A 184 2.92 -6.63 12.18
C ARG A 184 4.27 -7.13 12.70
N ALA A 185 4.79 -8.26 12.24
CA ALA A 185 6.16 -8.69 12.53
C ALA A 185 7.12 -8.45 11.36
N VAL A 186 6.64 -8.14 10.14
CA VAL A 186 7.50 -7.94 8.97
C VAL A 186 8.42 -6.73 9.17
N PRO A 187 9.75 -6.92 9.20
CA PRO A 187 10.69 -5.81 9.35
C PRO A 187 10.70 -4.94 8.07
N PRO A 188 10.75 -3.60 8.18
CA PRO A 188 10.85 -2.73 7.00
C PRO A 188 12.05 -3.03 6.10
N LEU A 189 13.16 -3.52 6.67
CA LEU A 189 14.32 -3.96 5.88
C LEU A 189 14.00 -5.17 5.00
N HIS A 190 13.26 -6.16 5.53
CA HIS A 190 12.85 -7.31 4.73
C HIS A 190 11.91 -6.90 3.61
N LEU A 191 10.96 -5.99 3.91
CA LEU A 191 10.08 -5.42 2.91
C LEU A 191 10.89 -4.76 1.78
N TYR A 192 11.88 -3.91 2.12
CA TYR A 192 12.74 -3.28 1.12
C TYR A 192 13.38 -4.32 0.16
N HIS A 193 13.97 -5.39 0.70
CA HIS A 193 14.60 -6.43 -0.12
C HIS A 193 13.60 -7.21 -0.98
N ILE A 194 12.40 -7.51 -0.47
CA ILE A 194 11.33 -8.16 -1.26
C ILE A 194 10.93 -7.30 -2.45
N ILE A 195 10.65 -6.03 -2.18
CA ILE A 195 10.17 -5.09 -3.19
C ILE A 195 11.27 -4.83 -4.23
N ALA A 196 12.52 -4.64 -3.79
CA ALA A 196 13.68 -4.50 -4.66
C ALA A 196 13.90 -5.73 -5.54
N ALA A 197 13.82 -6.93 -4.96
CA ALA A 197 14.01 -8.18 -5.68
C ALA A 197 12.93 -8.40 -6.74
N LEU A 198 11.65 -8.19 -6.39
CA LEU A 198 10.52 -8.31 -7.31
C LEU A 198 10.61 -7.31 -8.45
N THR A 199 10.89 -6.04 -8.14
CA THR A 199 11.10 -4.98 -9.14
C THR A 199 12.23 -5.35 -10.10
N ARG A 200 13.35 -5.85 -9.58
CA ARG A 200 14.52 -6.25 -10.38
C ARG A 200 14.23 -7.40 -11.35
N VAL A 201 13.36 -8.34 -10.99
CA VAL A 201 12.99 -9.48 -11.84
C VAL A 201 11.76 -9.20 -12.73
N GLY A 202 11.34 -7.94 -12.84
CA GLY A 202 10.24 -7.52 -13.72
C GLY A 202 8.84 -7.74 -13.13
N ARG A 203 8.72 -7.98 -11.82
CA ARG A 203 7.46 -8.18 -11.09
C ARG A 203 7.05 -6.91 -10.33
N SER A 204 7.10 -5.78 -11.03
CA SER A 204 6.85 -4.46 -10.44
C SER A 204 5.41 -4.31 -9.95
N ASP A 205 4.44 -4.93 -10.63
CA ASP A 205 3.03 -4.87 -10.22
C ASP A 205 2.84 -5.57 -8.87
N GLU A 206 3.41 -6.77 -8.68
CA GLU A 206 3.39 -7.48 -7.41
C GLU A 206 4.17 -6.73 -6.32
N ALA A 207 5.29 -6.09 -6.67
CA ALA A 207 6.01 -5.23 -5.75
C ALA A 207 5.11 -4.08 -5.25
N ARG A 208 4.39 -3.40 -6.13
CA ARG A 208 3.48 -2.30 -5.74
C ARG A 208 2.31 -2.78 -4.89
N LEU A 209 1.73 -3.94 -5.22
CA LEU A 209 0.69 -4.58 -4.43
C LEU A 209 1.15 -4.82 -2.99
N LEU A 210 2.32 -5.44 -2.81
CA LEU A 210 2.87 -5.74 -1.49
C LEU A 210 3.26 -4.48 -0.71
N ALA A 211 3.79 -3.45 -1.39
CA ALA A 211 4.09 -2.17 -0.74
C ALA A 211 2.82 -1.47 -0.25
N ALA A 212 1.74 -1.49 -1.04
CA ALA A 212 0.44 -0.95 -0.65
C ALA A 212 -0.19 -1.76 0.50
N GLU A 213 -0.07 -3.08 0.47
CA GLU A 213 -0.51 -3.98 1.54
C GLU A 213 0.22 -3.68 2.86
N ALA A 214 1.54 -3.54 2.82
CA ALA A 214 2.36 -3.20 3.98
C ALA A 214 1.90 -1.89 4.64
N LEU A 215 1.61 -0.86 3.84
CA LEU A 215 1.12 0.43 4.34
C LEU A 215 -0.32 0.36 4.86
N THR A 216 -1.13 -0.55 4.32
CA THR A 216 -2.53 -0.73 4.73
C THR A 216 -2.63 -1.50 6.06
N ARG A 217 -1.76 -2.49 6.27
CA ARG A 217 -1.74 -3.35 7.46
C ARG A 217 -0.87 -2.81 8.61
N GLY A 218 0.08 -1.93 8.30
CA GLY A 218 1.12 -1.44 9.21
C GLY A 218 0.84 -0.12 9.92
#